data_AF-A0A352FEA6-F1
#
_entry.id   AF-A0A352FEA6-F1
#
_cell.length_a   1.000
_cell.length_b   1.000
_cell.length_c   1.000
_cell.angle_alpha   90.00
_cell.angle_beta   90.00
_cell.angle_gamma   90.00
#
_symmetry.space_group_name_H-M   'P 1'
#
loop_
_entity.id
_entity.type
_entity.pdbx_description
1 polymer ?
#
loop_
_entity_poly.entity_id
_entity_poly.type
_entity_poly.pdbx_seq_one_letter_code
_entity_poly.pdbx_strand_id
1 'polypeptide(L)'
;MIDQLYNDTIYSIGQPGQVEPKFFFEIRKNRMPAESYRRPENLINYSADKARYSRWVVTDRWIFLNGTYFNKVRNIVYDRKSTTCEYVPYLAGFHNALIENDLDRGPPFWFKGSTFTGDLFNVIHPYKIIEYNENGLLYRHTPKDKKAVSVFSKMKSELSENDNPVIQIIQLKN
;
A
#
# COMPACT_ATOMS: atom_id res chain seq x y z
N MET A 1 -15.32 10.99 11.21
CA MET A 1 -15.42 11.05 9.74
C MET A 1 -14.66 9.88 9.17
N ILE A 2 -15.16 9.25 8.11
CA ILE A 2 -14.53 8.11 7.43
C ILE A 2 -14.26 8.52 5.99
N ASP A 3 -13.06 8.21 5.49
CA ASP A 3 -12.71 8.48 4.10
C ASP A 3 -13.08 7.27 3.21
N GLN A 4 -13.97 7.48 2.24
CA GLN A 4 -14.46 6.46 1.31
C GLN A 4 -14.10 6.82 -0.13
N LEU A 5 -13.47 5.90 -0.86
CA LEU A 5 -13.25 6.05 -2.29
C LEU A 5 -14.49 5.61 -3.07
N TYR A 6 -14.94 6.46 -3.98
CA TYR A 6 -15.96 6.14 -4.97
C TYR A 6 -15.53 6.72 -6.32
N ASN A 7 -15.47 5.86 -7.35
CA ASN A 7 -14.83 6.15 -8.63
C ASN A 7 -13.39 6.65 -8.47
N ASP A 8 -13.12 7.88 -8.92
CA ASP A 8 -11.85 8.57 -8.91
C ASP A 8 -11.76 9.63 -7.79
N THR A 9 -12.69 9.61 -6.83
CA THR A 9 -12.77 10.61 -5.77
C THR A 9 -12.79 9.98 -4.38
N ILE A 10 -11.96 10.48 -3.46
CA ILE A 10 -12.05 10.16 -2.03
C ILE A 10 -13.00 11.18 -1.40
N TYR A 11 -14.05 10.69 -0.76
CA TYR A 11 -15.03 11.47 -0.03
C TYR A 11 -14.80 11.35 1.48
N SER A 12 -14.96 12.45 2.20
CA SER A 12 -15.13 12.46 3.66
C SER A 12 -16.61 12.27 3.97
N ILE A 13 -16.93 11.21 4.71
CA ILE A 13 -18.30 10.89 5.14
C ILE A 13 -18.41 11.17 6.65
N GLY A 14 -19.32 12.10 6.98
CA GLY A 14 -19.63 12.55 8.34
C GLY A 14 -20.92 11.94 8.88
N GLN A 15 -21.79 12.79 9.44
CA GLN A 15 -23.15 12.40 9.83
C GLN A 15 -24.02 12.12 8.59
N PRO A 16 -25.21 11.49 8.75
CA PRO A 16 -26.13 11.28 7.63
C PRO A 16 -26.36 12.56 6.82
N GLY A 17 -26.14 12.48 5.50
CA GLY A 17 -26.25 13.62 4.58
C GLY A 17 -24.98 14.45 4.41
N GLN A 18 -23.93 14.24 5.22
CA GLN A 18 -22.64 14.93 5.08
C GLN A 18 -21.65 14.09 4.26
N VAL A 19 -21.55 14.40 2.97
CA VAL A 19 -20.60 13.77 2.04
C VAL A 19 -19.87 14.86 1.28
N GLU A 20 -18.57 14.98 1.50
CA GLU A 20 -17.74 16.03 0.88
C GLU A 20 -16.60 15.42 0.07
N PRO A 21 -16.37 15.84 -1.19
CA PRO A 21 -15.21 15.39 -1.95
C PRO A 21 -13.93 15.99 -1.34
N LYS A 22 -12.94 15.13 -1.06
CA LYS A 22 -11.67 15.50 -0.42
C LYS A 22 -10.51 15.51 -1.41
N PHE A 23 -10.42 14.48 -2.24
CA PHE A 23 -9.36 14.31 -3.23
C PHE A 23 -9.91 13.75 -4.53
N PHE A 24 -9.39 14.23 -5.65
CA PHE A 24 -9.77 13.84 -6.99
C PHE A 24 -8.56 13.29 -7.75
N PHE A 25 -8.66 12.08 -8.30
CA PHE A 25 -7.62 11.43 -9.09
C PHE A 25 -7.91 11.56 -10.59
N GLU A 26 -7.14 12.36 -11.31
CA GLU A 26 -7.36 12.53 -12.74
C GLU A 26 -6.77 11.37 -13.57
N ILE A 27 -7.56 10.33 -13.85
CA ILE A 27 -7.13 9.20 -14.73
C ILE A 27 -7.55 9.40 -16.19
N ARG A 28 -7.66 10.66 -16.65
CA ARG A 28 -8.02 11.06 -18.03
C ARG A 28 -9.02 10.11 -18.71
N LYS A 29 -8.64 9.50 -19.84
CA LYS A 29 -9.50 8.63 -20.68
C LYS A 29 -9.83 7.26 -20.08
N ASN A 30 -9.22 6.89 -18.95
CA ASN A 30 -9.35 5.55 -18.35
C ASN A 30 -9.99 5.58 -16.96
N ARG A 31 -10.77 6.63 -16.69
CA ARG A 31 -11.59 6.74 -15.48
C ARG A 31 -12.52 5.55 -15.35
N MET A 32 -12.81 5.20 -14.11
CA MET A 32 -13.84 4.21 -13.80
C MET A 32 -15.21 4.82 -14.12
N PRO A 33 -16.05 4.20 -14.98
CA PRO A 33 -17.37 4.73 -15.30
C PRO A 33 -18.25 4.77 -14.05
N ALA A 34 -18.90 5.90 -13.78
CA ALA A 34 -19.75 6.08 -12.60
C ALA A 34 -20.87 5.04 -12.50
N GLU A 35 -21.39 4.57 -13.63
CA GLU A 35 -22.46 3.57 -13.72
C GLU A 35 -21.99 2.13 -13.45
N SER A 36 -20.67 1.87 -13.49
CA SER A 36 -20.10 0.52 -13.47
C SER A 36 -19.78 -0.03 -12.07
N TYR A 37 -20.08 0.71 -11.00
CA TYR A 37 -19.89 0.23 -9.62
C TYR A 37 -21.05 -0.67 -9.14
N ARG A 38 -22.19 -0.68 -9.83
CA ARG A 38 -23.18 -1.74 -9.63
C ARG A 38 -22.57 -3.00 -10.21
N ARG A 39 -22.11 -3.93 -9.37
CA ARG A 39 -21.91 -5.32 -9.80
C ARG A 39 -23.25 -5.79 -10.34
N PRO A 40 -23.47 -5.87 -11.66
CA PRO A 40 -24.63 -6.57 -12.16
C PRO A 40 -24.40 -8.02 -11.75
N GLU A 41 -25.41 -8.68 -11.22
CA GLU A 41 -25.33 -10.02 -10.66
C GLU A 41 -24.79 -11.07 -11.66
N ASN A 42 -24.64 -10.69 -12.94
CA ASN A 42 -24.23 -11.52 -14.08
C ASN A 42 -22.99 -11.02 -14.86
N LEU A 43 -22.22 -10.03 -14.39
CA LEU A 43 -21.09 -9.49 -15.18
C LEU A 43 -19.79 -10.30 -14.97
N ILE A 44 -19.56 -11.26 -15.86
CA ILE A 44 -18.34 -12.10 -15.90
C ILE A 44 -17.20 -11.45 -16.70
N ASN A 45 -17.50 -10.48 -17.58
CA ASN A 45 -16.51 -9.77 -18.40
C ASN A 45 -16.45 -8.28 -18.06
N TYR A 46 -15.39 -7.87 -17.38
CA TYR A 46 -15.07 -6.47 -17.10
C TYR A 46 -13.83 -6.06 -17.91
N SER A 47 -13.85 -4.91 -18.57
CA SER A 47 -12.75 -4.49 -19.45
C SER A 47 -11.46 -4.23 -18.66
N ALA A 48 -10.41 -4.95 -19.03
CA ALA A 48 -9.05 -4.89 -18.48
C ALA A 48 -8.39 -3.50 -18.43
N ASP A 49 -8.89 -2.57 -19.25
CA ASP A 49 -8.23 -1.29 -19.55
C ASP A 49 -8.58 -0.16 -18.57
N LYS A 50 -9.57 -0.39 -17.69
CA LYS A 50 -10.04 0.61 -16.73
C LYS A 50 -9.27 0.54 -15.43
N ALA A 51 -9.04 1.70 -14.82
CA ALA A 51 -8.47 1.75 -13.48
C ALA A 51 -9.51 1.27 -12.46
N ARG A 52 -9.11 0.37 -11.58
CA ARG A 52 -9.88 -0.08 -10.43
C ARG A 52 -9.05 0.09 -9.19
N TYR A 53 -9.55 0.81 -8.21
CA TYR A 53 -8.87 0.97 -6.94
C TYR A 53 -9.35 -0.07 -5.94
N SER A 54 -8.40 -0.68 -5.24
CA SER A 54 -8.66 -1.71 -4.25
C SER A 54 -8.39 -1.23 -2.83
N ARG A 55 -7.45 -0.30 -2.62
CA ARG A 55 -7.13 0.25 -1.30
C ARG A 55 -6.59 1.67 -1.41
N TRP A 56 -6.87 2.48 -0.40
CA TRP A 56 -6.27 3.79 -0.19
C TRP A 56 -5.98 3.98 1.30
N VAL A 57 -4.97 4.80 1.59
CA VAL A 57 -4.72 5.33 2.93
C VAL A 57 -4.38 6.80 2.79
N VAL A 58 -4.98 7.61 3.66
CA VAL A 58 -4.75 9.05 3.75
C VAL A 58 -4.12 9.32 5.11
N THR A 59 -2.99 10.01 5.11
CA THR A 59 -2.37 10.60 6.31
C THR A 59 -2.27 12.11 6.13
N ASP A 60 -1.76 12.80 7.15
CA ASP A 60 -1.57 14.26 7.09
C ASP A 60 -0.68 14.69 5.93
N ARG A 61 0.34 13.87 5.60
CA ARG A 61 1.29 14.16 4.52
C ARG A 61 1.06 13.32 3.27
N TRP A 62 0.66 12.06 3.40
CA TRP A 62 0.73 11.12 2.29
C TRP A 62 -0.66 10.63 1.89
N ILE A 63 -0.87 10.47 0.59
CA ILE A 63 -1.99 9.68 0.06
C ILE A 63 -1.40 8.51 -0.68
N PHE A 64 -1.84 7.32 -0.31
CA PHE A 64 -1.45 6.11 -0.98
C PHE A 64 -2.62 5.48 -1.67
N LEU A 65 -2.37 4.95 -2.87
CA LEU A 65 -3.41 4.36 -3.69
C LEU A 65 -2.89 3.08 -4.34
N ASN A 66 -3.63 2.00 -4.13
CA ASN A 66 -3.41 0.72 -4.78
C ASN A 66 -4.62 0.38 -5.64
N GLY A 67 -4.34 -0.05 -6.86
CA GLY A 67 -5.36 -0.48 -7.80
C GLY A 67 -4.79 -1.35 -8.90
N THR A 68 -5.64 -1.68 -9.86
CA THR A 68 -5.27 -2.33 -11.12
C THR A 68 -5.55 -1.37 -12.27
N TYR A 69 -4.64 -1.32 -13.23
CA TYR A 69 -4.78 -0.54 -14.45
C TYR A 69 -4.13 -1.32 -15.60
N PHE A 70 -4.85 -1.54 -16.70
CA PHE A 70 -4.45 -2.46 -17.77
C PHE A 70 -4.06 -3.85 -17.24
N ASN A 71 -4.91 -4.43 -16.39
CA ASN A 71 -4.67 -5.72 -15.70
C ASN A 71 -3.37 -5.82 -14.87
N LYS A 72 -2.71 -4.71 -14.57
CA LYS A 72 -1.51 -4.71 -13.75
C LYS A 72 -1.74 -3.93 -12.47
N VAL A 73 -1.26 -4.47 -11.36
CA VAL A 73 -1.27 -3.76 -10.07
C VAL A 73 -0.44 -2.47 -10.21
N ARG A 74 -0.99 -1.38 -9.69
CA ARG A 74 -0.37 -0.06 -9.66
C ARG A 74 -0.47 0.48 -8.27
N ASN A 75 0.65 0.99 -7.80
CA ASN A 75 0.80 1.63 -6.51
C ASN A 75 1.30 3.04 -6.74
N ILE A 76 0.63 4.00 -6.12
CA ILE A 76 0.92 5.42 -6.24
C ILE A 76 1.05 5.99 -4.83
N VAL A 77 2.05 6.85 -4.66
CA VAL A 77 2.25 7.67 -3.46
C VAL A 77 2.14 9.12 -3.88
N TYR A 78 1.33 9.90 -3.18
CA TYR A 78 1.22 11.33 -3.36
C TYR A 78 1.66 12.05 -2.09
N ASP A 79 2.65 12.94 -2.22
CA ASP A 79 3.10 13.82 -1.13
C ASP A 79 2.27 15.10 -1.16
N ARG A 80 1.41 15.30 -0.15
CA ARG A 80 0.57 16.49 -0.02
C ARG A 80 1.39 17.75 0.24
N LYS A 81 2.61 17.61 0.78
CA LYS A 81 3.47 18.76 1.10
C LYS A 81 4.18 19.29 -0.15
N SER A 82 4.76 18.41 -0.96
CA SER A 82 5.47 18.79 -2.18
C SER A 82 4.58 18.75 -3.44
N THR A 83 3.35 18.24 -3.32
CA THR A 83 2.38 18.04 -4.41
C THR A 83 2.88 17.11 -5.52
N THR A 84 3.82 16.22 -5.20
CA THR A 84 4.38 15.24 -6.14
C THR A 84 3.62 13.93 -6.07
N CYS A 85 3.52 13.27 -7.22
CA CYS A 85 2.88 11.97 -7.38
C CYS A 85 3.91 11.01 -7.96
N GLU A 86 4.19 9.93 -7.24
CA GLU A 86 5.21 8.96 -7.59
C GLU A 86 4.58 7.58 -7.82
N TYR A 87 5.04 6.93 -8.89
CA TYR A 87 4.72 5.53 -9.14
C TYR A 87 5.66 4.62 -8.37
N VAL A 88 5.10 3.67 -7.63
CA VAL A 88 5.89 2.67 -6.92
C VAL A 88 6.23 1.53 -7.87
N PRO A 89 7.52 1.26 -8.14
CA PRO A 89 7.92 0.24 -9.09
C PRO A 89 7.63 -1.18 -8.57
N TYR A 90 7.52 -2.12 -9.52
CA TYR A 90 7.59 -3.53 -9.18
C TYR A 90 9.01 -3.86 -8.74
N LEU A 91 9.13 -4.48 -7.58
CA LEU A 91 10.41 -5.00 -7.12
C LEU A 91 10.58 -6.39 -7.71
N ALA A 92 11.69 -6.62 -8.43
CA ALA A 92 12.01 -7.94 -8.99
C ALA A 92 11.91 -9.01 -7.89
N GLY A 93 11.50 -10.25 -8.18
CA GLY A 93 11.34 -11.28 -7.14
C GLY A 93 10.20 -11.07 -6.15
N PHE A 94 9.40 -10.00 -6.27
CA PHE A 94 8.14 -9.82 -5.57
C PHE A 94 6.98 -9.78 -6.56
N HIS A 95 5.82 -10.33 -6.16
CA HIS A 95 4.62 -10.36 -7.00
C HIS A 95 3.85 -9.02 -7.04
N ASN A 96 4.29 -8.00 -6.28
CA ASN A 96 3.58 -6.74 -6.11
C ASN A 96 4.53 -5.54 -6.25
N ALA A 97 3.97 -4.38 -6.59
CA ALA A 97 4.64 -3.10 -6.38
C ALA A 97 4.73 -2.84 -4.88
N LEU A 98 5.93 -2.65 -4.35
CA LEU A 98 6.16 -2.50 -2.90
C LEU A 98 7.15 -1.37 -2.67
N ILE A 99 7.01 -0.70 -1.53
CA ILE A 99 7.98 0.30 -1.08
C ILE A 99 9.15 -0.45 -0.45
N GLU A 100 10.35 -0.08 -0.87
CA GLU A 100 11.58 -0.67 -0.34
C GLU A 100 11.84 -0.21 1.10
N ASN A 101 12.23 -1.15 1.95
CA ASN A 101 12.71 -0.87 3.29
C ASN A 101 14.23 -0.77 3.29
N ASP A 102 14.76 0.44 3.34
CA ASP A 102 16.20 0.72 3.38
C ASP A 102 16.72 1.03 4.80
N LEU A 103 15.89 0.83 5.83
CA LEU A 103 16.25 1.14 7.22
C LEU A 103 17.02 -0.02 7.87
N ASP A 104 16.41 -1.20 7.92
CA ASP A 104 16.79 -2.30 8.81
C ASP A 104 17.00 -3.65 8.10
N ARG A 105 17.00 -3.68 6.76
CA ARG A 105 16.96 -4.90 5.93
C ARG A 105 15.69 -5.74 6.12
N GLY A 106 14.62 -5.13 6.63
CA GLY A 106 13.31 -5.74 6.69
C GLY A 106 12.70 -5.90 5.30
N PRO A 107 11.58 -6.64 5.22
CA PRO A 107 10.87 -6.85 3.96
C PRO A 107 10.34 -5.53 3.39
N PRO A 108 10.24 -5.42 2.05
CA PRO A 108 9.50 -4.33 1.42
C PRO A 108 8.01 -4.47 1.74
N PHE A 109 7.28 -3.36 1.65
CA PHE A 109 5.92 -3.31 2.19
C PHE A 109 4.94 -2.58 1.28
N TRP A 110 3.67 -2.94 1.48
CA TRP A 110 2.54 -2.08 1.16
C TRP A 110 1.67 -2.05 2.40
N PHE A 111 1.28 -0.86 2.84
CA PHE A 111 0.54 -0.69 4.09
C PHE A 111 -0.83 -1.37 4.02
N LYS A 112 -1.28 -1.85 5.17
CA LYS A 112 -2.61 -2.38 5.42
C LYS A 112 -3.56 -1.30 5.93
N GLY A 113 -3.02 -0.31 6.63
CA GLY A 113 -3.77 0.81 7.17
C GLY A 113 -2.84 1.80 7.88
N SER A 114 -3.45 2.70 8.64
CA SER A 114 -2.79 3.58 9.60
C SER A 114 -3.27 3.29 11.03
N THR A 115 -2.43 3.59 12.01
CA THR A 115 -2.76 3.58 13.44
C THR A 115 -3.48 4.87 13.83
N PHE A 116 -4.00 4.93 15.06
CA PHE A 116 -4.57 6.17 15.63
C PHE A 116 -3.56 7.32 15.74
N THR A 117 -2.27 6.99 15.85
CA THR A 117 -1.16 7.97 15.88
C THR A 117 -0.75 8.43 14.48
N GLY A 118 -1.37 7.90 13.42
CA GLY A 118 -1.05 8.23 12.03
C GLY A 118 0.10 7.43 11.43
N ASP A 119 0.74 6.54 12.20
CA ASP A 119 1.78 5.65 11.69
C ASP A 119 1.16 4.64 10.72
N LEU A 120 1.86 4.33 9.64
CA LEU A 120 1.41 3.29 8.72
C LEU A 120 1.79 1.93 9.28
N PHE A 121 1.00 0.91 8.98
CA PHE A 121 1.36 -0.45 9.36
C PHE A 121 1.15 -1.46 8.24
N ASN A 122 1.94 -2.52 8.27
CA ASN A 122 1.75 -3.72 7.46
C ASN A 122 1.78 -4.96 8.35
N VAL A 123 1.18 -6.05 7.89
CA VAL A 123 1.12 -7.34 8.59
C VAL A 123 1.73 -8.39 7.69
N ILE A 124 2.74 -9.09 8.18
CA ILE A 124 3.53 -10.05 7.40
C ILE A 124 3.57 -11.38 8.15
N HIS A 125 3.21 -12.46 7.47
CA HIS A 125 3.32 -13.79 8.04
C HIS A 125 4.79 -14.22 8.16
N PRO A 126 5.20 -14.90 9.23
CA PRO A 126 6.59 -15.31 9.45
C PRO A 126 7.18 -16.12 8.30
N TYR A 127 6.43 -17.06 7.72
CA TYR A 127 6.91 -17.86 6.58
C TYR A 127 7.37 -17.00 5.39
N LYS A 128 6.76 -15.82 5.16
CA LYS A 128 7.20 -14.91 4.09
C LYS A 128 8.52 -14.24 4.42
N ILE A 129 8.75 -13.90 5.68
CA ILE A 129 10.02 -13.30 6.11
C ILE A 129 11.15 -14.32 5.94
N ILE A 130 10.88 -15.58 6.29
CA ILE A 130 11.81 -16.71 6.08
C ILE A 130 12.07 -16.91 4.58
N GLU A 131 11.03 -17.03 3.76
CA GLU A 131 11.14 -17.14 2.30
C GLU A 131 11.94 -15.99 1.68
N TYR A 132 11.68 -14.74 2.08
CA TYR A 132 12.41 -13.58 1.58
C TYR A 132 13.87 -13.59 2.01
N ASN A 133 14.18 -14.12 3.19
CA ASN A 133 15.54 -14.27 3.67
C ASN A 133 16.31 -15.32 2.86
N GLU A 134 15.71 -16.50 2.67
CA GLU A 134 16.31 -17.63 1.94
C GLU A 134 16.57 -17.28 0.48
N ASN A 135 15.67 -16.53 -0.14
CA ASN A 135 15.82 -16.03 -1.51
C ASN A 135 16.69 -14.76 -1.63
N GLY A 136 17.31 -14.30 -0.53
CA GLY A 136 18.19 -13.13 -0.52
C GLY A 136 17.49 -11.78 -0.80
N LEU A 137 16.15 -11.73 -0.71
CA LEU A 137 15.36 -10.54 -1.05
C LEU A 137 15.42 -9.44 0.02
N LEU A 138 15.80 -9.78 1.25
CA LEU A 138 15.94 -8.84 2.38
C LEU A 138 17.21 -7.97 2.30
N TYR A 139 18.22 -8.39 1.54
CA TYR A 139 19.57 -7.80 1.54
C TYR A 139 19.85 -6.88 0.35
N ARG A 140 18.80 -6.36 -0.29
CA ARG A 140 18.94 -5.59 -1.55
C ARG A 140 19.63 -4.25 -1.41
N HIS A 141 19.63 -3.69 -0.19
CA HIS A 141 20.12 -2.35 0.07
C HIS A 141 21.07 -2.32 1.25
N THR A 142 21.88 -1.26 1.29
CA THR A 142 22.68 -0.94 2.47
C THR A 142 21.77 -0.31 3.52
N PRO A 143 21.62 -0.91 4.71
CA PRO A 143 20.74 -0.38 5.74
C PRO A 143 21.27 0.93 6.31
N LYS A 144 20.35 1.81 6.66
CA LYS A 144 20.67 3.11 7.28
C LYS A 144 20.83 3.03 8.80
N ASP A 145 20.22 2.05 9.45
CA ASP A 145 20.29 1.90 10.91
C ASP A 145 20.82 0.52 11.30
N LYS A 146 22.10 0.48 11.73
CA LYS A 146 22.75 -0.76 12.20
C LYS A 146 22.09 -1.36 13.43
N LYS A 147 21.52 -0.54 14.32
CA LYS A 147 20.82 -1.03 15.51
C LYS A 147 19.51 -1.70 15.10
N ALA A 148 18.75 -1.07 14.21
CA ALA A 148 17.52 -1.66 13.68
C ALA A 148 17.80 -2.98 12.95
N VAL A 149 18.89 -3.07 12.17
CA VAL A 149 19.35 -4.32 11.55
C VAL A 149 19.62 -5.41 12.59
N SER A 150 20.29 -5.08 13.70
CA SER A 150 20.56 -6.05 14.77
C SER A 150 19.27 -6.56 15.41
N VAL A 151 18.31 -5.67 15.65
CA VAL A 151 17.00 -6.03 16.24
C VAL A 151 16.22 -6.93 15.28
N PHE A 152 16.11 -6.53 14.00
CA PHE A 152 15.44 -7.33 12.98
C PHE A 152 16.12 -8.69 12.77
N SER A 153 17.44 -8.74 12.78
CA SER A 153 18.21 -9.99 12.63
C SER A 153 17.94 -10.96 13.78
N LYS A 154 17.87 -10.46 15.03
CA LYS A 154 17.55 -11.27 16.20
C LYS A 154 16.11 -11.80 16.14
N MET A 155 15.15 -10.93 15.86
CA MET A 155 13.75 -11.32 15.68
C MET A 155 13.64 -12.42 14.62
N LYS A 156 14.24 -12.21 13.45
CA LYS A 156 14.21 -13.16 12.34
C LYS A 156 14.81 -14.52 12.70
N SER A 157 15.89 -14.58 13.49
CA SER A 157 16.51 -15.85 13.90
C SER A 157 15.68 -16.65 14.89
N GLU A 158 14.71 -16.01 15.55
CA GLU A 158 13.84 -16.62 16.55
C GLU A 158 12.44 -16.93 15.99
N LEU A 159 12.13 -16.52 14.75
CA LEU A 159 10.83 -16.76 14.10
C LEU A 159 10.67 -18.20 13.62
N SER A 160 9.50 -18.77 13.89
CA SER A 160 8.97 -20.00 13.29
C SER A 160 7.88 -19.67 12.27
N GLU A 161 7.71 -20.52 11.26
CA GLU A 161 6.68 -20.35 10.21
C GLU A 161 5.24 -20.24 10.76
N ASN A 162 5.00 -20.88 11.90
CA ASN A 162 3.69 -20.95 12.57
C ASN A 162 3.48 -19.85 13.62
N ASP A 163 4.44 -18.95 13.80
CA ASP A 163 4.27 -17.83 14.73
C ASP A 163 3.18 -16.86 14.24
N ASN A 164 2.74 -16.01 15.17
CA ASN A 164 1.80 -14.95 14.84
C ASN A 164 2.41 -13.98 13.80
N PRO A 165 1.57 -13.31 12.99
CA PRO A 165 2.04 -12.31 12.05
C PRO A 165 2.85 -11.19 12.71
N VAL A 166 3.94 -10.81 12.06
CA VAL A 166 4.77 -9.67 12.45
C VAL A 166 4.10 -8.39 11.95
N ILE A 167 3.97 -7.41 12.85
CA ILE A 167 3.48 -6.07 12.51
C ILE A 167 4.69 -5.18 12.22
N GLN A 168 4.74 -4.63 11.01
CA GLN A 168 5.72 -3.63 10.61
C GLN A 168 5.10 -2.25 10.77
N ILE A 169 5.61 -1.45 11.70
CA ILE A 169 5.25 -0.03 11.85
C ILE A 169 6.18 0.79 10.94
N ILE A 170 5.59 1.66 10.13
CA ILE A 170 6.25 2.32 9.01
C ILE A 170 6.17 3.82 9.20
N GLN A 171 7.35 4.46 9.15
CA GLN A 171 7.49 5.89 9.06
C GLN A 171 8.22 6.22 7.76
N LEU A 172 7.59 7.03 6.91
CA LEU A 172 8.22 7.49 5.68
C LEU A 172 9.20 8.63 5.97
N LYS A 173 10.23 8.72 5.13
CA LYS A 173 11.20 9.82 5.20
C LYS A 173 10.51 11.15 4.94
N ASN A 174 11.02 12.18 5.60
CA ASN A 174 10.57 13.55 5.36
C ASN A 174 11.14 14.12 4.07
#